data_AF-A0A521UEC5-F1
#
_entry.id   AF-A0A521UEC5-F1
#
_cell.length_a   1.000
_cell.length_b   1.000
_cell.length_c   1.000
_cell.angle_alpha   90.00
_cell.angle_beta   90.00
_cell.angle_gamma   90.00
#
_symmetry.space_group_name_H-M   'P 1'
#
loop_
_entity.id
_entity.type
_entity.pdbx_description
1 polymer ?
#
loop_
_entity_poly.entity_id
_entity_poly.type
_entity_poly.pdbx_seq_one_letter_code
_entity_poly.pdbx_strand_id
1 'polypeptide(L)'
;MYLGAQRVRSTGGEEGVNIFGYSHRGSTDIDWRAPDIHRIADRMPGRLMFTITQVAAVGNAVLSYLDVAVADDVPARTVVQLLNAAMLAWPREAPRPVAWSHGPMALGFYVTPSRRERADTELRELKDELVLAVAMAVTQQQGIAPLQIRPPGPLRIFRHSGAAGERYVLDSGSRTFLQQTFPEVPLPASMTVTHENKTAFAQFVGASLEAEVVQVLTRIPLAQIDPLVGVVILDPNSGSEVWRSPGSY
;
A
#
# COMPACT_ATOMS: atom_id res chain seq x y z
N MET A 1 -7.91 11.19 -14.10
CA MET A 1 -8.49 9.86 -13.84
C MET A 1 -8.95 9.76 -12.40
N TYR A 2 -10.02 9.01 -12.19
CA TYR A 2 -10.56 8.68 -10.89
C TYR A 2 -10.67 7.15 -10.79
N LEU A 3 -10.23 6.60 -9.66
CA LEU A 3 -10.22 5.18 -9.38
C LEU A 3 -10.91 4.98 -8.03
N GLY A 4 -11.89 4.08 -7.97
CA GLY A 4 -12.60 3.76 -6.74
C GLY A 4 -12.57 2.27 -6.49
N ALA A 5 -12.20 1.84 -5.27
CA ALA A 5 -12.37 0.48 -4.78
C ALA A 5 -13.31 0.51 -3.58
N GLN A 6 -14.34 -0.32 -3.61
CA GLN A 6 -15.38 -0.36 -2.58
C GLN A 6 -15.55 -1.78 -2.08
N ARG A 7 -15.43 -1.97 -0.77
CA ARG A 7 -15.88 -3.22 -0.15
C ARG A 7 -17.37 -3.13 0.08
N VAL A 8 -18.08 -4.12 -0.44
CA VAL A 8 -19.54 -4.14 -0.42
C VAL A 8 -20.06 -5.44 0.18
N ARG A 9 -21.26 -5.39 0.76
CA ARG A 9 -22.02 -6.57 1.18
C ARG A 9 -23.37 -6.58 0.46
N SER A 10 -23.69 -7.69 -0.18
CA SER A 10 -25.01 -7.89 -0.81
C SER A 10 -26.11 -8.08 0.22
N THR A 11 -27.37 -7.97 -0.23
CA THR A 11 -28.54 -8.30 0.60
C THR A 11 -28.56 -9.76 1.05
N GLY A 12 -27.94 -10.66 0.28
CA GLY A 12 -27.74 -12.07 0.62
C GLY A 12 -26.58 -12.33 1.59
N GLY A 13 -25.84 -11.29 1.99
CA GLY A 13 -24.72 -11.38 2.94
C GLY A 13 -23.35 -11.68 2.31
N GLU A 14 -23.28 -11.84 0.99
CA GLU A 14 -22.01 -12.01 0.27
C GLU A 14 -21.18 -10.73 0.30
N GLU A 15 -19.89 -10.86 0.56
CA GLU A 15 -18.94 -9.74 0.56
C GLU A 15 -17.96 -9.85 -0.59
N GLY A 16 -17.57 -8.69 -1.12
CA GLY A 16 -16.50 -8.59 -2.11
C GLY A 16 -16.12 -7.14 -2.38
N VAL A 17 -15.21 -6.96 -3.32
CA VAL A 17 -14.69 -5.66 -3.73
C VAL A 17 -15.14 -5.33 -5.14
N ASN A 18 -15.72 -4.14 -5.31
CA ASN A 18 -16.05 -3.58 -6.60
C ASN A 18 -15.10 -2.43 -6.91
N ILE A 19 -14.58 -2.39 -8.12
CA ILE A 19 -13.55 -1.44 -8.56
C ILE A 19 -14.01 -0.75 -9.83
N PHE A 20 -13.84 0.56 -9.88
CA PHE A 20 -14.25 1.40 -11.01
C PHE A 20 -13.11 2.32 -11.40
N GLY A 21 -12.91 2.51 -12.70
CA GLY A 21 -11.93 3.46 -13.23
C GLY A 21 -12.56 4.38 -14.25
N TYR A 22 -12.39 5.69 -14.05
CA TYR A 22 -12.95 6.74 -14.89
C TYR A 22 -11.85 7.64 -15.44
N SER A 23 -12.01 8.07 -16.69
CA SER A 23 -11.13 9.03 -17.33
C SER A 23 -11.78 10.41 -17.41
N HIS A 24 -10.94 11.43 -17.22
CA HIS A 24 -11.30 12.84 -17.27
C HIS A 24 -10.48 13.59 -18.32
N ARG A 25 -9.93 12.87 -19.32
CA ARG A 25 -9.16 13.48 -20.42
C ARG A 25 -9.97 14.59 -21.08
N GLY A 26 -9.36 15.77 -21.16
CA GLY A 26 -9.97 16.97 -21.75
C GLY A 26 -10.83 17.79 -20.79
N SER A 27 -11.02 17.36 -19.54
CA SER A 27 -11.66 18.20 -18.53
C SER A 27 -10.70 19.31 -18.08
N THR A 28 -11.19 20.55 -18.13
CA THR A 28 -10.51 21.75 -17.60
C THR A 28 -11.05 22.18 -16.24
N ASP A 29 -12.10 21.51 -15.76
CA ASP A 29 -12.81 21.81 -14.52
C ASP A 29 -12.15 21.20 -13.28
N ILE A 30 -11.09 20.39 -13.46
CA ILE A 30 -10.32 19.75 -12.40
C ILE A 30 -8.94 20.39 -12.32
N ASP A 31 -8.59 20.94 -11.17
CA ASP A 31 -7.20 21.30 -10.88
C ASP A 31 -6.41 20.05 -10.48
N TRP A 32 -5.69 19.47 -11.43
CA TRP A 32 -4.86 18.29 -11.20
C TRP A 32 -3.61 18.53 -10.33
N ARG A 33 -3.29 19.78 -10.00
CA ARG A 33 -2.22 20.08 -9.03
C ARG A 33 -2.70 19.91 -7.59
N ALA A 34 -4.00 20.06 -7.36
CA ALA A 34 -4.64 19.89 -6.06
C ALA A 34 -6.08 19.35 -6.25
N PRO A 35 -6.24 18.08 -6.69
CA PRO A 35 -7.55 17.55 -7.03
C PRO A 35 -8.46 17.45 -5.80
N ASP A 36 -9.72 17.85 -5.96
CA ASP A 36 -10.76 17.69 -4.94
C ASP A 36 -11.47 16.35 -5.13
N ILE A 37 -11.07 15.35 -4.33
CA ILE A 37 -11.57 13.97 -4.47
C ILE A 37 -13.09 13.87 -4.30
N HIS A 38 -13.68 14.63 -3.36
CA HIS A 38 -15.11 14.57 -3.10
C HIS A 38 -15.91 15.18 -4.25
N ARG A 39 -15.47 16.33 -4.75
CA ARG A 39 -16.09 16.94 -5.93
C ARG A 39 -15.98 16.03 -7.15
N ILE A 40 -14.83 15.39 -7.36
CA ILE A 40 -14.62 14.49 -8.49
C ILE A 40 -15.56 13.28 -8.39
N ALA A 41 -15.59 12.61 -7.24
CA ALA A 41 -16.43 11.44 -7.01
C ALA A 41 -17.94 11.74 -7.17
N ASP A 42 -18.42 12.86 -6.61
CA ASP A 42 -19.86 13.14 -6.54
C ASP A 42 -20.41 13.83 -7.79
N ARG A 43 -19.63 14.71 -8.42
CA ARG A 43 -20.15 15.66 -9.42
C ARG A 43 -19.48 15.57 -10.77
N MET A 44 -18.38 14.85 -10.87
CA MET A 44 -17.58 14.80 -12.09
C MET A 44 -17.24 13.35 -12.39
N PRO A 45 -18.22 12.49 -12.71
CA PRO A 45 -17.98 11.05 -12.85
C PRO A 45 -16.97 10.72 -13.96
N GLY A 46 -16.79 11.59 -14.95
CA GLY A 46 -15.92 11.31 -16.10
C GLY A 46 -16.47 10.20 -16.99
N ARG A 47 -15.63 9.63 -17.85
CA ARG A 47 -15.97 8.51 -18.72
C ARG A 47 -15.50 7.21 -18.08
N LEU A 48 -16.42 6.27 -17.84
CA LEU A 48 -16.06 4.94 -17.35
C LEU A 48 -15.12 4.24 -18.34
N MET A 49 -13.97 3.80 -17.86
CA MET A 49 -12.93 3.10 -18.62
C MET A 49 -12.96 1.59 -18.36
N PHE A 50 -13.12 1.20 -17.10
CA PHE A 50 -13.21 -0.21 -16.70
C PHE A 50 -14.00 -0.35 -15.39
N THR A 51 -14.50 -1.55 -15.17
CA THR A 51 -15.13 -1.98 -13.93
C THR A 51 -14.74 -3.42 -13.64
N ILE A 52 -14.53 -3.75 -12.36
CA ILE A 52 -14.35 -5.09 -11.85
C ILE A 52 -15.35 -5.25 -10.72
N THR A 53 -16.33 -6.14 -10.90
CA THR A 53 -17.43 -6.33 -9.95
C THR A 53 -17.37 -7.74 -9.40
N GLN A 54 -17.02 -7.90 -8.13
CA GLN A 54 -17.10 -9.20 -7.44
C GLN A 54 -18.52 -9.48 -6.94
N VAL A 55 -19.25 -8.44 -6.52
CA VAL A 55 -20.63 -8.56 -6.02
C VAL A 55 -21.54 -7.62 -6.79
N ALA A 56 -22.61 -8.16 -7.35
CA ALA A 56 -23.58 -7.39 -8.15
C ALA A 56 -24.09 -6.16 -7.38
N ALA A 57 -24.09 -4.98 -8.00
CA ALA A 57 -24.24 -3.69 -7.31
C ALA A 57 -25.63 -3.38 -6.71
N VAL A 58 -26.64 -4.24 -6.93
CA VAL A 58 -28.04 -3.90 -6.61
C VAL A 58 -28.31 -4.05 -5.11
N GLY A 59 -28.48 -2.91 -4.42
CA GLY A 59 -28.88 -2.86 -3.01
C GLY A 59 -27.77 -3.16 -2.01
N ASN A 60 -26.50 -3.08 -2.42
CA ASN A 60 -25.38 -3.40 -1.55
C ASN A 60 -25.13 -2.33 -0.49
N ALA A 61 -24.71 -2.76 0.69
CA ALA A 61 -24.14 -1.88 1.70
C ALA A 61 -22.64 -1.68 1.44
N VAL A 62 -22.19 -0.43 1.29
CA VAL A 62 -20.76 -0.10 1.22
C VAL A 62 -20.18 -0.11 2.62
N LEU A 63 -19.22 -1.01 2.88
CA LEU A 63 -18.60 -1.20 4.19
C LEU A 63 -17.34 -0.35 4.36
N SER A 64 -16.60 -0.14 3.28
CA SER A 64 -15.40 0.69 3.18
C SER A 64 -15.19 1.11 1.72
N TYR A 65 -14.49 2.23 1.50
CA TYR A 65 -14.06 2.64 0.16
C TYR A 65 -12.70 3.32 0.19
N LEU A 66 -11.97 3.20 -0.92
CA LEU A 66 -10.77 3.94 -1.24
C LEU A 66 -10.95 4.58 -2.62
N ASP A 67 -10.96 5.91 -2.63
CA ASP A 67 -11.02 6.74 -3.82
C ASP A 67 -9.64 7.35 -4.09
N VAL A 68 -9.26 7.42 -5.35
CA VAL A 68 -8.00 8.01 -5.82
C VAL A 68 -8.27 8.87 -7.05
N ALA A 69 -7.82 10.13 -7.01
CA ALA A 69 -7.82 11.03 -8.16
C ALA A 69 -6.39 11.46 -8.48
N VAL A 70 -6.03 11.38 -9.75
CA VAL A 70 -4.73 11.77 -10.31
C VAL A 70 -4.91 12.09 -11.80
N ALA A 71 -4.05 12.90 -12.41
CA ALA A 71 -4.19 13.25 -13.82
C ALA A 71 -4.19 12.01 -14.75
N ASP A 72 -4.97 12.06 -15.83
CA ASP A 72 -5.15 10.94 -16.78
C ASP A 72 -3.91 10.54 -17.59
N ASP A 73 -2.92 11.42 -17.66
CA ASP A 73 -1.67 11.22 -18.39
C ASP A 73 -0.56 10.63 -17.50
N VAL A 74 -0.79 10.48 -16.19
CA VAL A 74 0.17 9.85 -15.28
C VAL A 74 0.30 8.36 -15.63
N PRO A 75 1.52 7.88 -15.92
CA PRO A 75 1.74 6.47 -16.23
C PRO A 75 1.30 5.58 -15.06
N ALA A 76 0.70 4.43 -15.35
CA ALA A 76 0.17 3.54 -14.32
C ALA A 76 1.21 3.09 -13.28
N ARG A 77 2.46 2.85 -13.70
CA ARG A 77 3.55 2.56 -12.75
C ARG A 77 3.75 3.71 -11.76
N THR A 78 3.68 4.96 -12.23
CA THR A 78 3.75 6.15 -11.41
C THR A 78 2.53 6.28 -10.50
N VAL A 79 1.33 5.94 -10.97
CA VAL A 79 0.13 5.88 -10.11
C VAL A 79 0.34 4.92 -8.93
N VAL A 80 0.86 3.71 -9.19
CA VAL A 80 1.14 2.73 -8.13
C VAL A 80 2.20 3.25 -7.15
N GLN A 81 3.27 3.89 -7.65
CA GLN A 81 4.29 4.49 -6.79
C GLN A 81 3.72 5.62 -5.92
N LEU A 82 2.95 6.53 -6.52
CA LEU A 82 2.28 7.62 -5.80
C LEU A 82 1.30 7.09 -4.76
N LEU A 83 0.52 6.06 -5.09
CA LEU A 83 -0.42 5.44 -4.15
C LEU A 83 0.32 4.81 -2.96
N ASN A 84 1.44 4.12 -3.19
CA ASN A 84 2.24 3.56 -2.09
C ASN A 84 2.86 4.66 -1.21
N ALA A 85 3.38 5.74 -1.82
CA ALA A 85 3.93 6.88 -1.09
C ALA A 85 2.85 7.61 -0.28
N ALA A 86 1.69 7.81 -0.89
CA ALA A 86 0.51 8.38 -0.27
C ALA A 86 0.08 7.56 0.96
N MET A 87 -0.04 6.24 0.83
CA MET A 87 -0.42 5.38 1.94
C MET A 87 0.58 5.42 3.11
N LEU A 88 1.87 5.66 2.84
CA LEU A 88 2.90 5.80 3.88
C LEU A 88 2.80 7.13 4.63
N ALA A 89 2.47 8.21 3.94
CA ALA A 89 2.24 9.52 4.56
C ALA A 89 0.79 9.72 5.06
N TRP A 90 -0.02 8.66 5.08
CA TRP A 90 -1.43 8.72 5.45
C TRP A 90 -1.64 9.18 6.91
N PRO A 91 -2.51 10.17 7.18
CA PRO A 91 -2.79 10.63 8.54
C PRO A 91 -3.69 9.64 9.29
N ARG A 92 -3.09 8.82 10.16
CA ARG A 92 -3.78 7.73 10.89
C ARG A 92 -4.76 8.19 11.94
N GLU A 93 -4.50 9.33 12.57
CA GLU A 93 -5.33 9.88 13.64
C GLU A 93 -6.47 10.77 13.11
N ALA A 94 -6.58 10.92 11.79
CA ALA A 94 -7.58 11.80 11.21
C ALA A 94 -9.00 11.20 11.33
N PRO A 95 -10.01 12.04 11.61
CA PRO A 95 -11.41 11.60 11.67
C PRO A 95 -11.86 11.09 10.30
N ARG A 96 -12.45 9.89 10.26
CA ARG A 96 -12.99 9.27 9.04
C ARG A 96 -14.41 9.79 8.76
N PRO A 97 -14.80 10.09 7.50
CA PRO A 97 -14.03 9.94 6.25
C PRO A 97 -12.89 10.96 6.15
N VAL A 98 -11.77 10.52 5.58
CA VAL A 98 -10.58 11.36 5.38
C VAL A 98 -10.39 11.57 3.89
N ALA A 99 -10.36 12.83 3.47
CA ALA A 99 -9.76 13.24 2.22
C ALA A 99 -8.37 13.81 2.49
N TRP A 100 -7.41 13.39 1.68
CA TRP A 100 -6.02 13.80 1.84
C TRP A 100 -5.30 13.77 0.50
N SER A 101 -4.29 14.62 0.35
CA SER A 101 -3.53 14.76 -0.89
C SER A 101 -2.04 14.53 -0.65
N HIS A 102 -1.41 13.86 -1.60
CA HIS A 102 0.03 13.59 -1.64
C HIS A 102 0.58 13.90 -3.02
N GLY A 103 1.31 15.02 -3.14
CA GLY A 103 1.75 15.53 -4.44
C GLY A 103 0.54 15.76 -5.38
N PRO A 104 0.56 15.25 -6.62
CA PRO A 104 -0.52 15.42 -7.59
C PRO A 104 -1.69 14.43 -7.41
N MET A 105 -1.70 13.64 -6.34
CA MET A 105 -2.73 12.64 -6.06
C MET A 105 -3.59 13.10 -4.89
N ALA A 106 -4.91 12.97 -5.03
CA ALA A 106 -5.86 13.07 -3.93
C ALA A 106 -6.48 11.70 -3.65
N LEU A 107 -6.77 11.44 -2.39
CA LEU A 107 -7.28 10.17 -1.90
C LEU A 107 -8.43 10.42 -0.94
N GLY A 108 -9.45 9.59 -1.02
CA GLY A 108 -10.57 9.54 -0.09
C GLY A 108 -10.63 8.15 0.54
N PHE A 109 -10.73 8.05 1.86
CA PHE A 109 -10.98 6.77 2.50
C PHE A 109 -12.01 6.88 3.60
N TYR A 110 -12.90 5.89 3.59
CA TYR A 110 -13.93 5.72 4.59
C TYR A 110 -14.06 4.25 4.96
N VAL A 111 -14.41 4.05 6.22
CA VAL A 111 -14.78 2.74 6.77
C VAL A 111 -15.97 2.95 7.68
N THR A 112 -16.94 2.04 7.59
CA THR A 112 -18.13 2.07 8.47
C THR A 112 -17.75 1.88 9.94
N PRO A 113 -18.57 2.34 10.89
CA PRO A 113 -18.28 2.20 12.33
C PRO A 113 -18.00 0.76 12.76
N SER A 114 -18.71 -0.22 12.18
CA SER A 114 -18.54 -1.64 12.48
C SER A 114 -17.21 -2.25 12.02
N ARG A 115 -16.44 -1.54 11.17
CA ARG A 115 -15.13 -1.97 10.68
C ARG A 115 -13.99 -1.05 11.11
N ARG A 116 -14.24 -0.08 11.98
CA ARG A 116 -13.26 0.94 12.37
C ARG A 116 -11.99 0.34 12.98
N GLU A 117 -12.09 -0.76 13.73
CA GLU A 117 -10.94 -1.46 14.31
C GLU A 117 -10.03 -2.11 13.26
N ARG A 118 -10.56 -2.38 12.06
CA ARG A 118 -9.84 -2.96 10.92
C ARG A 118 -9.50 -1.92 9.84
N ALA A 119 -9.59 -0.62 10.15
CA ALA A 119 -9.43 0.44 9.16
C ALA A 119 -8.12 0.34 8.35
N ASP A 120 -7.00 0.03 9.02
CA ASP A 120 -5.70 -0.09 8.35
C ASP A 120 -5.62 -1.32 7.44
N THR A 121 -6.22 -2.44 7.87
CA THR A 121 -6.34 -3.65 7.04
C THR A 121 -7.23 -3.38 5.82
N GLU A 122 -8.38 -2.74 6.02
CA GLU A 122 -9.30 -2.35 4.93
C GLU A 122 -8.60 -1.45 3.90
N LEU A 123 -7.86 -0.45 4.38
CA LEU A 123 -7.12 0.46 3.52
C LEU A 123 -6.09 -0.29 2.66
N ARG A 124 -5.34 -1.21 3.27
CA ARG A 124 -4.34 -2.03 2.58
C ARG A 124 -4.96 -2.94 1.53
N GLU A 125 -6.00 -3.69 1.92
CA GLU A 125 -6.67 -4.63 1.02
C GLU A 125 -7.28 -3.88 -0.18
N LEU A 126 -7.98 -2.76 0.05
CA LEU A 126 -8.54 -1.96 -1.05
C LEU A 126 -7.46 -1.35 -1.95
N LYS A 127 -6.33 -0.93 -1.39
CA LYS A 127 -5.16 -0.48 -2.16
C LYS A 127 -4.63 -1.60 -3.06
N ASP A 128 -4.45 -2.80 -2.53
CA ASP A 128 -3.90 -3.94 -3.29
C ASP A 128 -4.81 -4.34 -4.45
N GLU A 129 -6.12 -4.37 -4.20
CA GLU A 129 -7.15 -4.59 -5.22
C GLU A 129 -7.12 -3.50 -6.31
N LEU A 130 -7.00 -2.23 -5.91
CA LEU A 130 -6.91 -1.10 -6.84
C LEU A 130 -5.65 -1.19 -7.72
N VAL A 131 -4.50 -1.53 -7.14
CA VAL A 131 -3.23 -1.71 -7.86
C VAL A 131 -3.34 -2.83 -8.89
N LEU A 132 -3.95 -3.95 -8.52
CA LEU A 132 -4.19 -5.07 -9.44
C LEU A 132 -5.10 -4.65 -10.60
N ALA A 133 -6.19 -3.93 -10.31
CA ALA A 133 -7.11 -3.43 -11.32
C ALA A 133 -6.43 -2.47 -12.31
N VAL A 134 -5.61 -1.54 -11.81
CA VAL A 134 -4.82 -0.62 -12.65
C VAL A 134 -3.85 -1.41 -13.55
N ALA A 135 -3.18 -2.43 -13.03
CA ALA A 135 -2.31 -3.30 -13.81
C ALA A 135 -3.06 -3.99 -14.96
N MET A 136 -4.22 -4.56 -14.66
CA MET A 136 -5.07 -5.25 -15.65
C MET A 136 -5.60 -4.29 -16.71
N ALA A 137 -6.06 -3.10 -16.32
CA ALA A 137 -6.61 -2.11 -17.24
C ALA A 137 -5.56 -1.61 -18.26
N VAL A 138 -4.32 -1.37 -17.80
CA VAL A 138 -3.22 -0.94 -18.68
C VAL A 138 -2.85 -2.00 -19.69
N THR A 139 -2.80 -3.25 -19.23
CA THR A 139 -2.54 -4.43 -20.07
C THR A 139 -3.55 -4.54 -21.21
N GLN A 140 -4.85 -4.42 -20.88
CA GLN A 140 -5.93 -4.51 -21.85
C GLN A 140 -5.94 -3.35 -22.85
N GLN A 141 -5.61 -2.13 -22.41
CA GLN A 141 -5.64 -0.95 -23.29
C GLN A 141 -4.44 -0.85 -24.24
N GLN A 142 -3.27 -1.36 -23.84
CA GLN A 142 -2.05 -1.21 -24.63
C GLN A 142 -1.70 -2.44 -25.48
N GLY A 143 -2.41 -3.56 -25.33
CA GLY A 143 -2.06 -4.82 -26.00
C GLY A 143 -0.68 -5.36 -25.59
N ILE A 144 -0.13 -4.83 -24.50
CA ILE A 144 1.17 -5.22 -23.94
C ILE A 144 0.92 -6.37 -22.98
N ALA A 145 1.86 -7.32 -22.91
CA ALA A 145 1.82 -8.41 -21.93
C ALA A 145 1.54 -7.88 -20.52
N PRO A 146 0.78 -8.59 -19.66
CA PRO A 146 0.39 -8.12 -18.35
C PRO A 146 1.58 -7.54 -17.61
N LEU A 147 1.47 -6.24 -17.30
CA LEU A 147 2.36 -5.60 -16.34
C LEU A 147 2.27 -6.47 -15.09
N GLN A 148 3.33 -7.23 -14.78
CA GLN A 148 3.43 -7.95 -13.51
C GLN A 148 3.62 -6.93 -12.40
N ILE A 149 2.55 -6.17 -12.10
CA ILE A 149 2.42 -5.44 -10.85
C ILE A 149 1.92 -6.47 -9.87
N ARG A 150 2.80 -7.41 -9.48
CA ARG A 150 2.56 -8.11 -8.22
C ARG A 150 2.47 -7.00 -7.17
N PRO A 151 1.45 -6.98 -6.29
CA PRO A 151 1.58 -6.21 -5.07
C PRO A 151 2.94 -6.59 -4.48
N PRO A 152 3.76 -5.63 -4.01
CA PRO A 152 5.03 -5.99 -3.40
C PRO A 152 4.66 -6.99 -2.31
N GLY A 153 5.11 -8.24 -2.46
CA GLY A 153 5.06 -9.18 -1.36
C GLY A 153 5.74 -8.53 -0.15
N PRO A 154 5.59 -9.11 1.05
CA PRO A 154 6.14 -8.49 2.24
C PRO A 154 7.59 -8.10 2.04
N LEU A 155 7.96 -6.93 2.53
CA LEU A 155 9.34 -6.48 2.44
C LEU A 155 10.22 -7.54 3.07
N ARG A 156 11.20 -8.00 2.31
CA ARG A 156 12.04 -9.13 2.67
C ARG A 156 13.36 -8.59 3.18
N ILE A 157 13.75 -9.06 4.36
CA ILE A 157 15.07 -8.83 4.92
C ILE A 157 15.71 -10.20 5.11
N PHE A 158 16.93 -10.38 4.65
CA PHE A 158 17.71 -11.59 4.87
C PHE A 158 18.59 -11.44 6.11
N ARG A 159 18.51 -12.42 7.02
CA ARG A 159 19.34 -12.52 8.22
C ARG A 159 20.43 -13.56 7.99
N HIS A 160 21.66 -13.09 7.81
CA HIS A 160 22.86 -13.93 7.72
C HIS A 160 23.47 -14.09 9.12
N SER A 161 23.47 -15.31 9.64
CA SER A 161 24.14 -15.64 10.90
C SER A 161 25.61 -15.95 10.65
N GLY A 162 26.51 -15.42 11.48
CA GLY A 162 27.95 -15.69 11.42
C GLY A 162 28.57 -15.72 12.82
N ALA A 163 29.87 -16.05 12.90
CA ALA A 163 30.55 -16.26 14.17
C ALA A 163 30.60 -15.02 15.10
N ALA A 164 30.51 -13.81 14.53
CA ALA A 164 30.57 -12.55 15.27
C ALA A 164 29.20 -11.94 15.56
N GLY A 165 28.12 -12.54 15.07
CA GLY A 165 26.76 -11.98 15.17
C GLY A 165 25.96 -12.16 13.89
N GLU A 166 25.01 -11.25 13.67
CA GLU A 166 23.99 -11.34 12.63
C GLU A 166 24.06 -10.13 11.72
N ARG A 167 23.96 -10.36 10.41
CA ARG A 167 23.88 -9.32 9.39
C ARG A 167 22.52 -9.37 8.71
N TYR A 168 21.83 -8.24 8.71
CA TYR A 168 20.54 -8.06 8.09
C TYR A 168 20.69 -7.23 6.81
N VAL A 169 20.06 -7.68 5.73
CA VAL A 169 20.16 -7.07 4.40
C VAL A 169 18.77 -6.99 3.79
N LEU A 170 18.36 -5.82 3.30
CA LEU A 170 17.15 -5.70 2.50
C LEU A 170 17.33 -6.47 1.19
N ASP A 171 16.35 -7.30 0.85
CA ASP A 171 16.26 -7.94 -0.45
C ASP A 171 16.30 -6.89 -1.58
N SER A 172 16.88 -7.25 -2.73
CA SER A 172 17.09 -6.33 -3.84
C SER A 172 15.76 -5.80 -4.42
N GLY A 173 14.72 -6.64 -4.47
CA GLY A 173 13.38 -6.24 -4.88
C GLY A 173 12.75 -5.28 -3.88
N SER A 174 12.86 -5.59 -2.58
CA SER A 174 12.37 -4.73 -1.49
C SER A 174 13.08 -3.38 -1.45
N ARG A 175 14.40 -3.36 -1.65
CA ARG A 175 15.20 -2.13 -1.77
C ARG A 175 14.79 -1.29 -2.98
N THR A 176 14.62 -1.94 -4.14
CA THR A 176 14.21 -1.27 -5.38
C THR A 176 12.83 -0.64 -5.23
N PHE A 177 11.90 -1.35 -4.58
CA PHE A 177 10.59 -0.82 -4.25
C PHE A 177 10.71 0.44 -3.37
N LEU A 178 11.41 0.34 -2.24
CA LEU A 178 11.57 1.48 -1.33
C LEU A 178 12.26 2.68 -1.97
N GLN A 179 13.29 2.48 -2.80
CA GLN A 179 13.97 3.58 -3.49
C GLN A 179 13.10 4.24 -4.57
N GLN A 180 12.15 3.49 -5.16
CA GLN A 180 11.18 4.03 -6.11
C GLN A 180 10.05 4.78 -5.41
N THR A 181 9.64 4.33 -4.23
CA THR A 181 8.58 4.96 -3.44
C THR A 181 9.09 6.17 -2.65
N PHE A 182 10.34 6.13 -2.17
CA PHE A 182 11.01 7.16 -1.38
C PHE A 182 12.40 7.46 -1.97
N PRO A 183 12.47 8.13 -3.12
CA PRO A 183 13.75 8.42 -3.78
C PRO A 183 14.69 9.26 -2.90
N GLU A 184 14.15 10.07 -2.00
CA GLU A 184 14.88 10.92 -1.07
C GLU A 184 15.42 10.19 0.17
N VAL A 185 14.98 8.97 0.46
CA VAL A 185 15.37 8.23 1.66
C VAL A 185 16.62 7.38 1.36
N PRO A 186 17.78 7.66 1.97
CA PRO A 186 18.98 6.86 1.79
C PRO A 186 18.85 5.53 2.55
N LEU A 187 18.74 4.43 1.80
CA LEU A 187 18.65 3.10 2.38
C LEU A 187 20.04 2.53 2.69
N PRO A 188 20.34 2.13 3.94
CA PRO A 188 21.61 1.47 4.26
C PRO A 188 21.77 0.15 3.51
N ALA A 189 23.01 -0.26 3.23
CA ALA A 189 23.29 -1.52 2.53
C ALA A 189 23.00 -2.74 3.42
N SER A 190 23.26 -2.63 4.72
CA SER A 190 23.04 -3.68 5.70
C SER A 190 23.09 -3.12 7.12
N MET A 191 22.60 -3.90 8.07
CA MET A 191 22.79 -3.69 9.50
C MET A 191 23.49 -4.91 10.10
N THR A 192 24.43 -4.71 11.01
CA THR A 192 25.10 -5.80 11.72
C THR A 192 24.88 -5.65 13.21
N VAL A 193 24.47 -6.75 13.85
CA VAL A 193 24.24 -6.84 15.29
C VAL A 193 25.17 -7.90 15.84
N THR A 194 26.11 -7.52 16.71
CA THR A 194 27.02 -8.47 17.37
C THR A 194 26.25 -9.31 18.39
N HIS A 195 26.78 -10.48 18.76
CA HIS A 195 26.18 -11.31 19.80
C HIS A 195 26.03 -10.57 21.13
N GLU A 196 27.05 -9.81 21.52
CA GLU A 196 27.04 -8.96 22.72
C GLU A 196 25.89 -7.96 22.69
N ASN A 197 25.74 -7.22 21.56
CA ASN A 197 24.67 -6.24 21.41
C ASN A 197 23.29 -6.89 21.39
N LYS A 198 23.15 -8.09 20.81
CA LYS A 198 21.89 -8.83 20.81
C LYS A 198 21.48 -9.23 22.22
N THR A 199 22.43 -9.75 23.02
CA THR A 199 22.18 -10.11 24.42
C THR A 199 21.84 -8.88 25.26
N ALA A 200 22.58 -7.78 25.10
CA ALA A 200 22.30 -6.53 25.80
C ALA A 200 20.92 -5.98 25.42
N PHE A 201 20.58 -5.96 24.13
CA PHE A 201 19.29 -5.48 23.65
C PHE A 201 18.12 -6.23 24.28
N ALA A 202 18.21 -7.58 24.32
CA ALA A 202 17.19 -8.42 24.94
C ALA A 202 17.04 -8.16 26.45
N GLN A 203 18.11 -7.77 27.14
CA GLN A 203 18.09 -7.49 28.58
C GLN A 203 17.54 -6.10 28.92
N PHE A 204 17.81 -5.08 28.10
CA PHE A 204 17.57 -3.68 28.48
C PHE A 204 16.39 -3.01 27.78
N VAL A 205 16.06 -3.40 26.55
CA VAL A 205 15.14 -2.61 25.72
C VAL A 205 13.70 -3.13 25.78
N GLY A 206 13.50 -4.42 26.10
CA GLY A 206 12.17 -5.03 26.19
C GLY A 206 11.37 -4.99 24.88
N ALA A 207 11.99 -4.62 23.77
CA ALA A 207 11.40 -4.56 22.43
C ALA A 207 11.92 -5.69 21.54
N SER A 208 11.28 -5.89 20.38
CA SER A 208 11.78 -6.82 19.37
C SER A 208 12.97 -6.20 18.63
N LEU A 209 14.11 -6.88 18.66
CA LEU A 209 15.30 -6.50 17.88
C LEU A 209 14.96 -6.43 16.40
N GLU A 210 14.14 -7.35 15.92
CA GLU A 210 13.69 -7.44 14.53
C GLU A 210 12.92 -6.18 14.12
N ALA A 211 12.05 -5.65 14.99
CA ALA A 211 11.34 -4.41 14.72
C ALA A 211 12.29 -3.21 14.54
N GLU A 212 13.35 -3.13 15.36
CA GLU A 212 14.38 -2.09 15.21
C GLU A 212 15.21 -2.27 13.94
N VAL A 213 15.57 -3.52 13.61
CA VAL A 213 16.27 -3.83 12.36
C VAL A 213 15.47 -3.33 11.15
N VAL A 214 14.15 -3.56 11.13
CA VAL A 214 13.29 -3.06 10.06
C VAL A 214 13.41 -1.54 9.96
N GLN A 215 13.21 -0.82 11.06
CA GLN A 215 13.23 0.65 11.08
C GLN A 215 14.57 1.23 10.63
N VAL A 216 15.68 0.63 11.04
CA VAL A 216 17.02 1.05 10.61
C VAL A 216 17.21 0.82 9.11
N LEU A 217 16.81 -0.35 8.60
CA LEU A 217 17.03 -0.71 7.21
C LEU A 217 16.11 0.04 6.25
N THR A 218 14.87 0.32 6.65
CA THR A 218 13.88 1.00 5.80
C THR A 218 13.89 2.50 5.99
N ARG A 219 14.43 2.99 7.12
CA ARG A 219 14.32 4.39 7.60
C ARG A 219 12.87 4.85 7.80
N ILE A 220 11.93 3.91 7.85
CA ILE A 220 10.50 4.15 8.01
C ILE A 220 10.06 3.41 9.27
N PRO A 221 9.32 4.06 10.19
CA PRO A 221 8.80 3.42 11.39
C PRO A 221 8.05 2.13 11.06
N LEU A 222 8.25 1.06 11.86
CA LEU A 222 7.62 -0.25 11.59
C LEU A 222 6.09 -0.11 11.53
N ALA A 223 5.54 0.69 12.46
CA ALA A 223 4.12 0.99 12.49
C ALA A 223 3.63 1.54 11.15
N GLN A 224 4.41 2.34 10.43
CA GLN A 224 4.03 2.92 9.14
C GLN A 224 4.09 1.90 8.00
N ILE A 225 5.12 1.06 7.97
CA ILE A 225 5.41 0.18 6.82
C ILE A 225 4.71 -1.19 6.88
N ASP A 226 4.55 -1.75 8.08
CA ASP A 226 3.92 -3.05 8.30
C ASP A 226 2.48 -3.08 7.76
N PRO A 227 1.63 -2.06 8.00
CA PRO A 227 0.27 -2.08 7.51
C PRO A 227 0.09 -1.87 6.00
N LEU A 228 1.16 -1.83 5.21
CA LEU A 228 1.06 -1.51 3.79
C LEU A 228 1.55 -2.61 2.88
N VAL A 229 2.62 -3.25 3.31
CA VAL A 229 3.27 -4.32 2.56
C VAL A 229 3.53 -5.52 3.45
N GLY A 230 3.52 -5.35 4.77
CA GLY A 230 4.03 -6.35 5.70
C GLY A 230 5.55 -6.48 5.60
N VAL A 231 6.16 -7.09 6.60
CA VAL A 231 7.62 -7.28 6.64
C VAL A 231 7.93 -8.68 7.14
N VAL A 232 8.85 -9.34 6.44
CA VAL A 232 9.36 -10.67 6.80
C VAL A 232 10.87 -10.66 6.86
N ILE A 233 11.41 -11.29 7.89
CA ILE A 233 12.83 -11.61 7.99
C ILE A 233 12.99 -13.10 7.69
N LEU A 234 13.86 -13.40 6.73
CA LEU A 234 14.08 -14.74 6.21
C LEU A 234 15.51 -15.20 6.49
N ASP A 235 15.66 -16.50 6.71
CA ASP A 235 16.97 -17.15 6.62
C ASP A 235 17.30 -17.33 5.12
N PRO A 236 18.46 -16.84 4.65
CA PRO A 236 18.81 -16.88 3.23
C PRO A 236 19.13 -18.27 2.71
N ASN A 237 19.50 -19.23 3.58
CA ASN A 237 19.88 -20.58 3.18
C ASN A 237 18.66 -21.48 3.04
N SER A 238 17.72 -21.41 3.98
CA SER A 238 16.50 -22.24 3.97
C SER A 238 15.31 -21.55 3.32
N GLY A 239 15.33 -20.21 3.21
CA GLY A 239 14.18 -19.41 2.82
C GLY A 239 13.09 -19.34 3.90
N SER A 240 13.32 -19.93 5.09
CA SER A 240 12.33 -19.97 6.16
C SER A 240 12.15 -18.61 6.82
N GLU A 241 10.91 -18.31 7.20
CA GLU A 241 10.59 -17.13 7.99
C GLU A 241 11.15 -17.27 9.40
N VAL A 242 12.00 -16.31 9.77
CA VAL A 242 12.57 -16.16 11.11
C VAL A 242 11.69 -15.25 11.95
N TRP A 243 11.08 -14.26 11.31
CA TRP A 243 10.21 -13.29 11.96
C TRP A 243 9.28 -12.64 10.93
N ARG A 244 8.11 -12.23 11.40
CA ARG A 244 7.12 -11.46 10.64
C ARG A 244 6.54 -10.38 11.52
N SER A 245 6.27 -9.24 10.90
CA SER A 245 5.69 -8.12 11.59
C SER A 245 4.23 -8.38 12.00
N PRO A 246 3.79 -7.89 13.17
CA PRO A 246 2.51 -8.27 13.78
C PRO A 246 1.26 -7.92 12.95
N GLY A 247 1.33 -6.93 12.06
CA GLY A 247 0.23 -6.49 11.21
C GLY A 247 0.08 -7.25 9.89
N SER A 248 0.95 -8.24 9.62
CA SER A 248 0.96 -9.06 8.41
C SER A 248 0.08 -10.31 8.56
N TYR A 249 -1.25 -10.13 8.58
CA TYR A 249 -2.26 -11.19 8.46
C TYR A 249 -3.14 -10.95 7.24
#